data_AF-A0A9P7L668-F1
#
_entry.id   AF-A0A9P7L668-F1
#
_cell.length_a   1.000
_cell.length_b   1.000
_cell.length_c   1.000
_cell.angle_alpha   90.00
_cell.angle_beta   90.00
_cell.angle_gamma   90.00
#
_symmetry.space_group_name_H-M   'P 1'
#
loop_
_entity.id
_entity.type
_entity.pdbx_description
1 polymer ?
#
loop_
_entity_poly.entity_id
_entity_poly.type
_entity_poly.pdbx_seq_one_letter_code
_entity_poly.pdbx_strand_id
1 'polypeptide(L)' 'MLLSPKSPTGFVQITMGGEDAVNMMEVLEADMLVPMHFESWTHFTQDGKALEEIFTSGGLGNKVKWLSSGKEVDVI' A
#
# COMPACT_ATOMS: atom_id res chain seq x y z
N MET A 1 -20.60 -10.52 -17.12
CA MET A 1 -20.52 -11.47 -15.99
C MET A 1 -19.97 -10.72 -14.80
N LEU A 2 -20.79 -10.49 -13.78
CA LEU A 2 -20.33 -9.89 -12.53
C LEU A 2 -19.60 -10.98 -11.74
N LEU A 3 -18.29 -10.84 -11.58
CA LEU A 3 -17.48 -11.72 -10.76
C LEU A 3 -17.91 -11.53 -9.30
N SER A 4 -18.61 -12.52 -8.73
CA SER A 4 -18.92 -12.52 -7.31
C SER A 4 -17.62 -12.73 -6.51
N PRO A 5 -17.32 -11.88 -5.51
CA PRO A 5 -16.04 -11.86 -4.79
C PRO A 5 -15.88 -13.00 -3.75
N LYS A 6 -16.71 -14.04 -3.82
CA LYS A 6 -16.54 -15.25 -3.01
C LYS A 6 -16.10 -16.37 -3.94
N SER A 7 -14.83 -16.76 -3.92
CA SER A 7 -14.36 -17.84 -4.77
C SER A 7 -13.42 -18.80 -4.02
N PRO A 8 -13.44 -20.09 -4.39
CA PRO A 8 -12.33 -21.01 -4.17
C PRO A 8 -11.21 -20.89 -5.22
N THR A 9 -11.32 -19.98 -6.21
CA THR A 9 -10.42 -19.90 -7.40
C THR A 9 -10.20 -18.48 -7.93
N GLY A 10 -10.13 -17.45 -7.08
CA GLY A 10 -10.12 -16.04 -7.49
C GLY A 10 -9.45 -15.15 -6.46
N PHE A 11 -8.97 -13.99 -6.92
CA PHE A 11 -8.20 -13.04 -6.12
C PHE A 11 -9.05 -12.49 -4.99
N VAL A 12 -8.87 -13.06 -3.80
CA VAL A 12 -9.38 -12.52 -2.54
C VAL A 12 -8.40 -11.42 -2.11
N GLN A 13 -8.92 -10.26 -1.70
CA GLN A 13 -8.09 -9.25 -1.04
C GLN A 13 -7.65 -9.80 0.31
N ILE A 14 -6.36 -10.12 0.43
CA ILE A 14 -5.76 -10.73 1.62
C ILE A 14 -4.77 -9.80 2.34
N THR A 15 -4.44 -8.66 1.71
CA THR A 15 -3.56 -7.63 2.26
C THR A 15 -4.18 -6.25 2.07
N MET A 16 -3.69 -5.26 2.82
CA MET A 16 -4.08 -3.85 2.64
C MET A 16 -3.53 -3.31 1.32
N GLY A 17 -4.32 -2.47 0.65
CA GLY A 17 -3.89 -1.70 -0.52
C GLY A 17 -3.62 -0.23 -0.20
N GLY A 18 -3.30 0.56 -1.24
CA GLY A 18 -2.98 1.98 -1.09
C GLY A 18 -4.08 2.82 -0.43
N GLU A 19 -5.35 2.62 -0.81
CA GLU A 19 -6.50 3.32 -0.22
C GLU A 19 -6.70 2.97 1.26
N ASP A 20 -6.46 1.70 1.63
CA ASP A 20 -6.53 1.27 3.03
C ASP A 20 -5.46 1.99 3.88
N ALA A 21 -4.26 2.19 3.32
CA ALA A 21 -3.19 2.94 3.97
C ALA A 21 -3.51 4.43 4.11
N VAL A 22 -4.16 5.06 3.11
CA VAL A 22 -4.62 6.45 3.20
C VAL A 22 -5.62 6.62 4.34
N ASN A 23 -6.63 5.75 4.38
CA ASN A 23 -7.63 5.75 5.45
C ASN A 23 -6.98 5.48 6.82
N MET A 24 -6.01 4.57 6.91
CA MET A 24 -5.32 4.29 8.16
C MET A 24 -4.51 5.50 8.68
N MET A 25 -3.86 6.26 7.79
CA MET A 25 -3.12 7.47 8.16
C MET A 25 -4.04 8.56 8.72
N GLU A 26 -5.26 8.67 8.19
CA GLU A 26 -6.28 9.57 8.72
C GLU A 26 -6.77 9.12 10.10
N VAL A 27 -7.14 7.83 10.24
CA VAL A 27 -7.69 7.28 11.50
C VAL A 27 -6.68 7.27 12.63
N LEU A 28 -5.41 6.97 12.34
CA LEU A 28 -4.35 6.90 13.36
C LEU A 28 -3.68 8.25 13.61
N GLU A 29 -3.95 9.26 12.80
CA GLU A 29 -3.23 10.54 12.78
C GLU A 29 -1.71 10.36 12.69
N ALA A 30 -1.25 9.34 11.96
CA ALA A 30 0.16 8.99 11.91
C ALA A 30 1.01 10.04 11.15
N ASP A 31 2.27 10.17 11.58
CA ASP A 31 3.21 11.12 11.00
C ASP A 31 3.91 10.57 9.74
N MET A 32 4.08 9.23 9.67
CA MET A 32 4.85 8.58 8.61
C MET A 32 4.16 7.31 8.11
N LEU A 33 4.10 7.15 6.78
CA LEU A 33 3.70 5.93 6.08
C LEU A 33 4.94 5.24 5.52
N VAL A 34 5.20 4.00 5.93
CA VAL A 34 6.24 3.14 5.34
C VAL A 34 5.55 2.03 4.55
N PRO A 35 5.37 2.16 3.22
CA PRO A 35 4.75 1.12 2.42
C PRO A 35 5.69 -0.08 2.32
N MET A 36 5.13 -1.27 2.51
CA MET A 36 5.84 -2.55 2.47
C MET A 36 5.01 -3.56 1.67
N HIS A 37 5.62 -4.69 1.28
CA HIS A 37 4.88 -5.83 0.71
C HIS A 37 4.10 -5.48 -0.58
N PHE A 38 4.70 -4.65 -1.44
CA PHE A 38 4.13 -4.23 -2.73
C PHE A 38 5.00 -4.62 -3.95
N GLU A 39 6.20 -5.15 -3.71
CA GLU A 39 7.12 -5.61 -4.75
C GLU A 39 7.63 -7.04 -4.45
N SER A 40 8.15 -7.72 -5.47
CA SER A 40 8.81 -9.05 -5.44
C SER A 40 7.93 -10.27 -5.66
N TRP A 41 6.62 -10.22 -5.41
CA TRP A 41 5.74 -11.39 -5.57
C TRP A 41 4.77 -11.20 -6.74
N THR A 42 4.58 -12.25 -7.55
CA THR A 42 3.82 -12.19 -8.81
C THR A 42 2.32 -11.97 -8.63
N HIS A 43 1.79 -12.15 -7.43
CA HIS A 43 0.38 -11.94 -7.12
C HIS A 43 0.09 -10.56 -6.51
N PHE A 44 1.10 -9.69 -6.35
CA PHE A 44 0.86 -8.30 -6.02
C PHE A 44 0.28 -7.56 -7.22
N THR A 45 -0.76 -6.78 -6.96
CA THR A 45 -1.54 -6.07 -7.98
C THR A 45 -1.28 -4.56 -7.95
N GLN A 46 -0.54 -4.05 -6.98
CA GLN A 46 -0.14 -2.66 -6.83
C GLN A 46 1.38 -2.60 -6.68
N ASP A 47 2.06 -1.97 -7.65
CA ASP A 47 3.49 -1.71 -7.59
C ASP A 47 3.78 -0.35 -6.93
N GLY A 48 5.07 -0.01 -6.79
CA GLY A 48 5.48 1.24 -6.15
C GLY A 48 4.93 2.50 -6.82
N LYS A 49 4.82 2.50 -8.16
CA LYS A 49 4.32 3.66 -8.91
C LYS A 49 2.82 3.84 -8.69
N ALA A 50 2.05 2.75 -8.77
CA ALA A 50 0.62 2.80 -8.49
C ALA A 50 0.33 3.28 -7.07
N LEU A 51 1.12 2.84 -6.09
CA LEU A 51 1.01 3.30 -4.71
C LEU A 51 1.40 4.77 -4.54
N GLU A 52 2.47 5.24 -5.20
CA GLU A 52 2.88 6.65 -5.17
C GLU A 52 1.78 7.59 -5.68
N GLU A 53 1.10 7.21 -6.77
CA GLU A 53 -0.03 7.97 -7.31
C GLU A 53 -1.20 8.05 -6.31
N ILE A 54 -1.54 6.92 -5.66
CA ILE A 54 -2.59 6.86 -4.64
C ILE A 54 -2.22 7.73 -3.44
N PHE A 55 -1.02 7.57 -2.88
CA PHE A 55 -0.59 8.31 -1.70
C PHE A 55 -0.49 9.81 -1.97
N THR A 56 -0.01 10.21 -3.14
CA THR A 56 0.04 11.63 -3.52
C THR A 56 -1.37 12.21 -3.64
N SER A 57 -2.28 11.48 -4.29
CA SER A 57 -3.69 11.89 -4.44
C SER A 57 -4.42 11.97 -3.10
N GLY A 58 -4.08 11.09 -2.16
CA GLY A 58 -4.56 11.09 -0.77
C GLY A 58 -3.90 12.13 0.14
N GLY A 59 -3.05 13.02 -0.40
CA GLY A 59 -2.38 14.07 0.38
C GLY A 59 -1.25 13.59 1.29
N LEU A 60 -0.77 12.36 1.11
CA LEU A 60 0.30 11.76 1.91
C LEU A 60 1.69 11.90 1.29
N GLY A 61 1.84 12.56 0.14
CA GLY A 61 3.11 12.57 -0.61
C GLY A 61 4.35 12.99 0.21
N ASN A 62 4.19 13.86 1.21
CA ASN A 62 5.26 14.28 2.12
C ASN A 62 5.41 13.41 3.40
N LYS A 63 4.50 12.45 3.63
CA LYS A 63 4.50 11.51 4.76
C LYS A 63 5.01 10.13 4.38
N VAL A 64 5.18 9.82 3.09
CA VAL A 64 5.63 8.51 2.63
C VAL A 64 7.15 8.38 2.75
N LYS A 65 7.60 7.31 3.40
CA LYS A 65 9.01 6.92 3.49
C LYS A 65 9.25 5.63 2.71
N TRP A 66 9.72 5.78 1.48
CA TRP A 66 10.13 4.65 0.65
C TRP A 66 11.46 4.05 1.12
N LEU A 67 11.48 2.74 1.29
CA LEU A 67 12.68 2.01 1.71
C LEU A 67 13.39 1.39 0.50
N SER A 68 14.72 1.28 0.61
CA SER A 68 15.52 0.46 -0.29
C SER A 68 15.83 -0.87 0.37
N SER A 69 15.61 -1.98 -0.33
CA SER A 69 15.86 -3.32 0.22
C SER A 69 17.30 -3.46 0.74
N GLY A 70 17.44 -3.99 1.96
CA GLY A 70 18.72 -4.19 2.63
C GLY A 70 19.38 -2.93 3.20
N LYS A 71 18.72 -1.75 3.17
CA LYS A 71 19.24 -0.53 3.78
C LYS A 71 18.47 -0.17 5.05
N GLU A 72 19.20 0.18 6.11
CA GLU A 72 18.63 0.74 7.33
C GLU A 72 18.18 2.19 7.11
N VAL A 73 17.15 2.57 7.85
CA VAL A 73 16.55 3.91 7.83
C VAL A 73 16.09 4.25 9.24
N ASP A 74 16.42 5.45 9.70
CA ASP A 74 15.89 6.00 10.94
C ASP A 74 14.43 6.45 10.75
N VAL A 75 13.58 6.07 11.71
CA VAL A 75 12.20 6.53 11.83
C VAL A 75 12.15 7.52 12.99
N ILE A 76 11.52 8.67 12.76
CA ILE A 76 11.44 9.80 13.70
C ILE A 76 10.04 9.85 14.29
#